data_AF-A0A3L6JEN6-F1
#
_entry.id   AF-A0A3L6JEN6-F1
#
_cell.length_a   1.000
_cell.length_b   1.000
_cell.length_c   1.000
_cell.angle_alpha   90.00
_cell.angle_beta   90.00
_cell.angle_gamma   90.00
#
_symmetry.space_group_name_H-M   'P 1'
#
loop_
_entity.id
_entity.type
_entity.pdbx_description
1 polymer ?
#
loop_
_entity_poly.entity_id
_entity_poly.type
_entity_poly.pdbx_seq_one_letter_code
_entity_poly.pdbx_strand_id
1 'polypeptide(L)'
;MTIRTQTAILGIQERRCDCGRCSCVTHYSSEHCILCDAALEILYSVITDFGISPDVVRKVNITSDDDGGIDPLPVGLPAMRICQEVLTGLPDMDAVRGAVMHAVLRGCFSD
;
A
#
# COMPACT_ATOMS: atom_id res chain seq x y z
N MET A 1 18.14 3.50 -33.35
CA MET A 1 18.28 2.71 -32.11
C MET A 1 17.11 3.07 -31.21
N THR A 2 16.11 2.20 -31.09
CA THR A 2 14.93 2.44 -30.23
C THR A 2 15.04 1.60 -28.97
N ILE A 3 15.27 2.25 -27.84
CA ILE A 3 15.36 1.62 -26.52
C ILE A 3 13.95 1.20 -26.11
N ARG A 4 13.73 -0.10 -25.98
CA ARG A 4 12.52 -0.67 -25.37
C ARG A 4 12.66 -0.59 -23.86
N THR A 5 12.00 0.39 -23.25
CA THR A 5 11.87 0.45 -21.78
C THR A 5 11.00 -0.72 -21.35
N GLN A 6 11.61 -1.76 -20.80
CA GLN A 6 10.90 -2.87 -20.17
C GLN A 6 10.32 -2.37 -18.85
N THR A 7 9.02 -2.10 -18.85
CA THR A 7 8.24 -1.91 -17.62
C THR A 7 8.28 -3.22 -16.85
N ALA A 8 9.02 -3.25 -15.75
CA ALA A 8 9.08 -4.39 -14.83
C ALA A 8 7.75 -4.48 -14.06
N ILE A 9 6.71 -5.00 -14.70
CA ILE A 9 5.50 -5.45 -14.01
C ILE A 9 5.78 -6.88 -13.55
N LEU A 10 6.52 -7.02 -12.45
CA LEU A 10 6.69 -8.31 -11.77
C LEU A 10 5.39 -8.64 -11.04
N GLY A 11 4.74 -9.74 -11.47
CA GLY A 11 3.50 -10.23 -10.89
C GLY A 11 3.66 -10.55 -9.41
N ILE A 12 3.09 -9.71 -8.56
CA ILE A 12 3.06 -9.85 -7.12
C ILE A 12 2.19 -11.06 -6.78
N GLN A 13 2.79 -12.16 -6.29
CA GLN A 13 2.02 -13.25 -5.68
C GLN A 13 1.64 -12.84 -4.25
N GLU A 14 0.46 -12.26 -4.09
CA GLU A 14 -0.17 -12.06 -2.78
C GLU A 14 -0.46 -13.43 -2.14
N ARG A 15 0.10 -13.72 -0.96
CA ARG A 15 -0.44 -14.80 -0.12
C ARG A 15 -1.88 -14.42 0.24
N ARG A 16 -2.83 -15.14 -0.35
CA ARG A 16 -4.27 -14.94 -0.15
C ARG A 16 -4.62 -15.37 1.28
N CYS A 17 -5.23 -14.48 2.06
CA CYS A 17 -5.93 -14.90 3.28
C CYS A 17 -7.12 -15.79 2.91
N ASP A 18 -7.65 -16.55 3.86
CA ASP A 18 -8.74 -17.50 3.63
C ASP A 18 -10.05 -16.84 3.13
N CYS A 19 -10.20 -15.52 3.26
CA CYS A 19 -11.25 -14.70 2.63
C CYS A 19 -10.87 -14.11 1.26
N GLY A 20 -9.65 -14.34 0.79
CA GLY A 20 -9.04 -13.73 -0.40
C GLY A 20 -8.42 -12.35 -0.20
N ARG A 21 -8.52 -11.72 0.99
CA ARG A 21 -8.10 -10.33 1.24
C ARG A 21 -7.49 -10.15 2.64
N CYS A 22 -6.15 -10.15 2.77
CA CYS A 22 -5.51 -10.02 4.09
C CYS A 22 -5.51 -8.60 4.68
N SER A 23 -5.65 -7.59 3.83
CA SER A 23 -5.80 -6.17 4.17
C SER A 23 -5.83 -5.44 2.84
N CYS A 24 -6.81 -4.56 2.62
CA CYS A 24 -6.90 -3.82 1.35
C CYS A 24 -5.94 -2.65 1.30
N VAL A 25 -5.38 -2.28 2.45
CA VAL A 25 -4.36 -1.26 2.58
C VAL A 25 -3.24 -1.80 3.46
N THR A 26 -2.02 -1.74 2.96
CA THR A 26 -0.81 -2.10 3.72
C THR A 26 0.14 -0.91 3.70
N HIS A 27 0.53 -0.40 4.86
CA HIS A 27 1.55 0.63 5.01
C HIS A 27 2.85 -0.02 5.48
N TYR A 28 3.90 0.12 4.68
CA TYR A 28 5.24 -0.34 4.99
C TYR A 28 6.03 0.80 5.62
N SER A 29 6.60 0.54 6.79
CA SER A 29 7.43 1.46 7.53
C SER A 29 8.70 0.79 8.05
N SER A 30 9.62 1.60 8.54
CA SER A 30 10.78 1.16 9.32
C SER A 30 11.03 2.16 10.42
N GLU A 31 11.76 1.77 11.46
CA GLU A 31 12.17 2.68 12.54
C GLU A 31 13.05 3.84 12.04
N HIS A 32 13.69 3.69 10.87
CA HIS A 32 14.55 4.71 10.26
C HIS A 32 13.82 5.63 9.26
N CYS A 33 12.51 5.46 9.08
CA CYS A 33 11.74 6.19 8.09
C CYS A 33 11.10 7.45 8.71
N ILE A 34 11.72 8.61 8.47
CA ILE A 34 11.29 9.90 9.01
C ILE A 34 9.90 10.33 8.50
N LEU A 35 9.57 9.96 7.25
CA LEU A 35 8.34 10.40 6.59
C LEU A 35 7.18 9.40 6.73
N CYS A 36 7.38 8.29 7.42
CA CYS A 36 6.39 7.22 7.50
C CYS A 36 5.14 7.62 8.29
N ASP A 37 5.30 8.40 9.35
CA ASP A 37 4.15 8.88 10.13
C ASP A 37 3.31 9.87 9.31
N ALA A 38 3.96 10.79 8.60
CA ALA A 38 3.27 11.73 7.72
C ALA A 38 2.51 11.02 6.58
N ALA A 39 3.12 10.01 5.96
CA ALA A 39 2.47 9.20 4.93
C ALA A 39 1.25 8.43 5.47
N LEU A 40 1.36 7.92 6.69
CA LEU A 40 0.28 7.23 7.38
C LEU A 40 -0.87 8.16 7.76
N GLU A 41 -0.58 9.40 8.20
CA GLU A 41 -1.60 10.41 8.48
C GLU A 41 -2.38 10.80 7.22
N ILE A 42 -1.68 11.01 6.10
CA ILE A 42 -2.31 11.29 4.80
C ILE A 42 -3.23 10.14 4.41
N LEU A 43 -2.75 8.90 4.54
CA LEU A 43 -3.54 7.70 4.26
C LEU A 43 -4.80 7.63 5.13
N TYR A 44 -4.67 7.86 6.44
CA TYR A 44 -5.81 7.86 7.35
C TYR A 44 -6.82 8.94 7.01
N SER A 45 -6.37 10.17 6.77
CA SER A 45 -7.25 11.27 6.37
C SER A 45 -8.08 10.91 5.14
N VAL A 46 -7.44 10.35 4.12
CA VAL A 46 -8.13 10.01 2.87
C VAL A 46 -9.12 8.87 3.06
N ILE A 47 -8.73 7.75 3.69
CA ILE A 47 -9.68 6.62 3.85
C ILE A 47 -10.89 7.00 4.73
N THR A 48 -10.70 7.88 5.72
CA THR A 48 -11.80 8.39 6.53
C THR A 48 -12.72 9.31 5.72
N ASP A 49 -12.20 10.10 4.78
CA ASP A 49 -13.02 10.90 3.86
C ASP A 49 -13.95 10.02 3.00
N PHE A 50 -13.53 8.80 2.68
CA PHE A 50 -14.34 7.81 1.94
C PHE A 50 -15.27 6.99 2.85
N GLY A 51 -15.31 7.25 4.16
CA GLY A 51 -16.13 6.51 5.12
C GLY A 51 -15.63 5.08 5.38
N ILE A 52 -14.36 4.80 5.08
CA ILE A 52 -13.74 3.49 5.30
C ILE A 52 -13.12 3.46 6.70
N SER A 53 -13.33 2.37 7.45
CA SER A 53 -12.72 2.23 8.77
C SER A 53 -11.19 2.20 8.67
N PRO A 54 -10.44 2.92 9.54
CA PRO A 54 -8.99 2.85 9.57
C PRO A 54 -8.44 1.45 9.92
N ASP A 55 -9.28 0.56 10.45
CA ASP A 55 -8.92 -0.83 10.76
C ASP A 55 -8.52 -1.66 9.52
N VAL A 56 -8.88 -1.19 8.32
CA VAL A 56 -8.46 -1.84 7.05
C VAL A 56 -6.98 -1.65 6.74
N VAL A 57 -6.30 -0.75 7.45
CA VAL A 57 -4.88 -0.42 7.27
C VAL A 57 -4.02 -1.34 8.10
N ARG A 58 -3.30 -2.25 7.44
CA ARG A 58 -2.26 -3.04 8.07
C ARG A 58 -0.94 -2.29 8.06
N LYS A 59 -0.30 -2.14 9.22
CA LYS A 59 1.06 -1.60 9.33
C LYS A 59 2.06 -2.75 9.34
N VAL A 60 3.07 -2.68 8.48
CA VAL A 60 4.15 -3.67 8.39
C VAL A 60 5.46 -2.93 8.60
N ASN A 61 6.21 -3.35 9.62
CA ASN A 61 7.55 -2.85 9.86
C ASN A 61 8.55 -3.78 9.17
N ILE A 62 9.23 -3.29 8.13
CA ILE A 62 10.18 -4.08 7.32
C ILE A 62 11.53 -4.32 8.01
N THR A 63 11.77 -3.66 9.16
CA THR A 63 12.98 -3.88 9.97
C THR A 63 12.75 -4.91 11.09
N SER A 64 11.51 -5.39 11.25
CA SER A 64 11.19 -6.45 12.19
C SER A 64 11.32 -7.81 11.49
N ASP A 65 11.99 -8.78 12.12
CA ASP A 65 12.20 -10.17 11.61
C ASP A 65 10.90 -10.94 11.28
N ASP A 66 9.73 -10.35 11.55
CA ASP A 66 8.41 -10.84 11.17
C ASP A 66 7.93 -10.10 9.90
N ASP A 67 8.65 -10.29 8.80
CA ASP A 67 8.44 -9.59 7.51
C ASP A 67 7.10 -9.93 6.81
N GLY A 68 6.17 -10.59 7.52
CA GLY A 68 4.86 -11.00 7.03
C GLY A 68 4.90 -11.89 5.78
N GLY A 69 6.08 -12.33 5.35
CA GLY A 69 6.33 -13.04 4.11
C GLY A 69 6.08 -12.24 2.83
N ILE A 70 6.23 -10.91 2.86
CA ILE A 70 5.99 -10.05 1.68
C ILE A 70 7.30 -9.87 0.90
N ASP A 71 7.42 -10.59 -0.21
CA ASP A 71 8.57 -10.51 -1.13
C ASP A 71 8.04 -10.31 -2.57
N PRO A 72 8.50 -9.29 -3.32
CA PRO A 72 9.54 -8.32 -2.98
C PRO A 72 9.04 -7.18 -2.08
N LEU A 73 9.87 -6.81 -1.10
CA LEU A 73 9.74 -5.57 -0.33
C LEU A 73 9.78 -4.36 -1.29
N PRO A 74 8.99 -3.30 -1.02
CA PRO A 74 9.03 -2.10 -1.84
C PRO A 74 10.41 -1.44 -1.79
N VAL A 75 10.91 -1.06 -2.97
CA VAL A 75 12.14 -0.28 -3.14
C VAL A 75 11.90 1.18 -2.76
N GLY A 76 11.86 1.45 -1.46
CA GLY A 76 11.76 2.81 -0.90
C GLY A 76 10.66 2.93 0.15
N LEU A 77 10.96 3.66 1.23
CA LEU A 77 10.02 3.98 2.31
C LEU A 77 9.74 5.49 2.39
N PRO A 78 8.56 5.92 2.85
CA PRO A 78 7.38 5.09 3.13
C PRO A 78 6.86 4.43 1.86
N ALA A 79 6.22 3.28 1.99
CA ALA A 79 5.49 2.67 0.90
C ALA A 79 4.13 2.24 1.39
N MET A 80 3.14 2.27 0.51
CA MET A 80 1.81 1.79 0.83
C MET A 80 1.22 1.08 -0.38
N ARG A 81 0.59 -0.05 -0.10
CA ARG A 81 -0.17 -0.83 -1.06
C ARG A 81 -1.64 -0.57 -0.81
N ILE A 82 -2.35 -0.10 -1.82
CA ILE A 82 -3.79 0.11 -1.79
C ILE A 82 -4.38 -0.80 -2.87
N CYS A 83 -4.94 -1.92 -2.45
CA CYS A 83 -5.38 -3.01 -3.33
C CYS A 83 -4.24 -3.48 -4.27
N GLN A 84 -4.33 -3.16 -5.57
CA GLN A 84 -3.31 -3.53 -6.57
C GLN A 84 -2.32 -2.40 -6.88
N GLU A 85 -2.51 -1.22 -6.29
CA GLU A 85 -1.64 -0.07 -6.50
C GLU A 85 -0.59 0.00 -5.39
N VAL A 86 0.63 0.35 -5.77
CA VAL A 86 1.75 0.55 -4.86
C VAL A 86 2.21 1.99 -5.01
N LEU A 87 2.14 2.74 -3.92
CA LEU A 87 2.67 4.09 -3.81
C LEU A 87 3.96 4.03 -3.00
N THR A 88 5.04 4.59 -3.55
CA THR A 88 6.37 4.64 -2.91
C THR A 88 6.79 6.08 -2.69
N GLY A 89 7.45 6.35 -1.57
CA GLY A 89 7.74 7.70 -1.11
C GLY A 89 6.56 8.31 -0.35
N LEU A 90 6.70 9.58 0.05
CA LEU A 90 5.62 10.35 0.66
C LEU A 90 4.62 10.75 -0.42
N PRO A 91 3.40 10.17 -0.46
CA PRO A 91 2.42 10.55 -1.45
C PRO A 91 1.76 11.88 -1.06
N ASP A 92 1.23 12.59 -2.05
CA ASP A 92 0.26 13.66 -1.82
C ASP A 92 -1.14 13.08 -1.58
N MET A 93 -2.06 13.94 -1.10
CA MET A 93 -3.44 13.52 -0.82
C MET A 93 -4.18 13.05 -2.08
N ASP A 94 -3.89 13.64 -3.24
CA ASP A 94 -4.57 13.35 -4.50
C ASP A 94 -4.20 11.97 -5.04
N ALA A 95 -2.94 11.56 -4.93
CA ALA A 95 -2.46 10.23 -5.30
C ALA A 95 -3.11 9.15 -4.43
N VAL A 96 -3.16 9.36 -3.12
CA VAL A 96 -3.84 8.43 -2.20
C VAL A 96 -5.34 8.38 -2.49
N ARG A 97 -5.97 9.52 -2.74
CA ARG A 97 -7.39 9.61 -3.08
C ARG A 97 -7.72 8.85 -4.37
N GLY A 98 -6.89 8.99 -5.40
CA GLY A 98 -7.03 8.23 -6.64
C GLY A 98 -6.94 6.72 -6.41
N ALA A 99 -5.92 6.27 -5.68
CA ALA A 99 -5.73 4.86 -5.37
C ALA A 99 -6.88 4.27 -4.54
N VAL A 100 -7.38 5.00 -3.54
CA VAL A 100 -8.53 4.59 -2.72
C VAL A 100 -9.80 4.53 -3.57
N MET A 101 -10.05 5.53 -4.42
CA MET A 101 -11.20 5.53 -5.34
C MET A 101 -11.18 4.31 -6.26
N HIS A 102 -10.02 3.98 -6.85
CA HIS A 102 -9.86 2.79 -7.67
C HIS A 102 -10.11 1.50 -6.88
N ALA A 103 -9.63 1.43 -5.63
CA ALA A 103 -9.88 0.29 -4.76
C ALA A 103 -11.37 0.14 -4.40
N VAL A 104 -12.08 1.24 -4.17
CA VAL A 104 -13.54 1.22 -3.95
C VAL A 104 -14.27 0.73 -5.21
N LEU A 105 -13.93 1.25 -6.39
CA LEU A 105 -14.57 0.85 -7.66
C LEU A 105 -14.34 -0.62 -8.01
N ARG A 106 -13.21 -1.19 -7.58
CA ARG A 106 -12.89 -2.62 -7.73
C ARG A 106 -13.50 -3.48 -6.63
N GLY A 107 -14.23 -2.88 -5.69
CA GLY A 107 -14.83 -3.56 -4.56
C GLY A 107 -13.80 -4.18 -3.63
N CYS A 108 -12.60 -3.59 -3.49
CA CYS A 108 -11.56 -4.13 -2.62
C CYS A 108 -11.99 -4.06 -1.14
N PHE A 109 -12.82 -3.09 -0.74
CA PHE A 109 -13.28 -2.91 0.65
C PHE A 109 -14.61 -3.62 0.99
N SER A 110 -15.12 -4.49 0.11
CA SER A 110 -16.36 -5.25 0.36
C SER A 110 -16.09 -6.47 1.27
N ASP A 111 -16.97 -6.67 2.27
CA ASP A 111 -17.07 -7.85 3.14
C ASP A 111 -17.29 -9.15 2.34
#